data_AF-A0A947QQS8-F1
#
_entry.id   AF-A0A947QQS8-F1
#
_cell.length_a   1.000
_cell.length_b   1.000
_cell.length_c   1.000
_cell.angle_alpha   90.00
_cell.angle_beta   90.00
_cell.angle_gamma   90.00
#
_symmetry.space_group_name_H-M   'P 1'
#
loop_
_entity.id
_entity.type
_entity.pdbx_description
1 polymer ?
#
loop_
_entity_poly.entity_id
_entity_poly.type
_entity_poly.pdbx_seq_one_letter_code
_entity_poly.pdbx_strand_id
1 'polypeptide(L)'
;MGIVKENVIKNLLALLVILISYPIFKSLLKEVNESQVSNLLVIISIFFISIQFAGFSFSYADSKKDSVMKMLGHVLTFFAMSLTGILLETIVITVQMVYPSFFPVMTILSVLIYITVLLFDFWDALKLQKS
;
A
#
# COMPACT_ATOMS: atom_id res chain seq x y z
N MET A 1 -9.75 21.47 7.06
CA MET A 1 -8.27 21.47 7.00
C MET A 1 -7.88 21.56 5.51
N GLY A 2 -6.63 21.86 5.14
CA GLY A 2 -6.27 21.79 3.71
C GLY A 2 -6.24 20.34 3.22
N ILE A 3 -6.70 20.06 1.99
CA ILE A 3 -6.74 18.69 1.41
C ILE A 3 -5.38 17.99 1.55
N VAL A 4 -4.29 18.73 1.32
CA VAL A 4 -2.92 18.22 1.48
C VAL A 4 -2.59 17.86 2.93
N LYS A 5 -3.05 18.64 3.92
CA LYS A 5 -2.82 18.32 5.35
C LYS A 5 -3.54 17.03 5.74
N GLU A 6 -4.79 16.86 5.28
CA GLU A 6 -5.57 15.62 5.45
C GLU A 6 -4.84 14.45 4.80
N ASN A 7 -4.26 14.66 3.61
CA ASN A 7 -3.49 13.65 2.90
C ASN A 7 -2.19 13.24 3.62
N VAL A 8 -1.48 14.19 4.22
CA VAL A 8 -0.29 13.90 5.04
C VAL A 8 -0.66 13.03 6.23
N ILE A 9 -1.69 13.42 6.99
CA ILE A 9 -2.14 12.66 8.18
C ILE A 9 -2.54 11.24 7.77
N LYS A 10 -3.32 11.11 6.70
CA LYS A 10 -3.73 9.82 6.16
C LYS A 10 -2.53 8.92 5.81
N ASN A 11 -1.51 9.45 5.12
CA ASN A 11 -0.32 8.69 4.75
C ASN A 11 0.52 8.28 5.97
N LEU A 12 0.62 9.15 6.98
CA LEU A 12 1.28 8.80 8.24
C LEU A 12 0.55 7.68 8.98
N LEU A 13 -0.79 7.70 8.99
CA LEU A 13 -1.60 6.62 9.56
C LEU A 13 -1.41 5.32 8.76
N ALA A 14 -1.35 5.38 7.43
CA ALA A 14 -1.12 4.20 6.59
C ALA A 14 0.25 3.57 6.89
N LEU A 15 1.30 4.39 6.99
CA LEU A 15 2.64 3.94 7.40
C LEU A 15 2.63 3.33 8.80
N LEU A 16 1.91 3.92 9.75
CA LEU A 16 1.79 3.37 11.10
C LEU A 16 1.13 1.98 11.08
N VAL A 17 0.07 1.80 10.29
CA VAL A 17 -0.58 0.49 10.12
C VAL A 17 0.39 -0.55 9.55
N ILE A 18 1.17 -0.18 8.54
CA ILE A 18 2.19 -1.06 7.93
C ILE A 18 3.27 -1.43 8.97
N LEU A 19 3.77 -0.45 9.72
CA LEU A 19 4.79 -0.71 10.75
C LEU A 19 4.27 -1.64 11.87
N ILE A 20 3.02 -1.48 12.28
CA ILE A 20 2.38 -2.34 13.29
C ILE A 20 2.08 -3.73 12.70
N SER A 21 1.80 -3.85 11.40
CA SER A 21 1.52 -5.14 10.77
C SER A 21 2.78 -6.01 10.62
N TYR A 22 3.96 -5.41 10.49
CA TYR A 22 5.22 -6.14 10.32
C TYR A 22 5.46 -7.30 11.28
N PRO A 23 5.42 -7.11 12.62
CA PRO A 23 5.62 -8.22 13.54
C PRO A 23 4.55 -9.31 13.41
N ILE A 24 3.31 -8.94 13.05
CA ILE A 24 2.19 -9.87 12.88
C ILE A 24 2.44 -10.77 11.66
N PHE A 25 2.67 -10.18 10.49
CA PHE A 25 2.92 -10.94 9.26
C PHE A 25 4.22 -11.73 9.34
N LYS A 26 5.27 -11.19 9.96
CA LYS A 26 6.50 -11.92 10.21
C LYS A 26 6.29 -13.15 11.10
N SER A 27 5.39 -13.09 12.08
CA SER A 27 5.06 -14.25 12.91
C SER A 27 4.24 -15.27 12.12
N LEU A 28 3.19 -14.83 11.43
CA LEU A 28 2.29 -15.71 10.66
C LEU A 28 3.03 -16.44 9.53
N LEU A 29 3.96 -15.76 8.86
CA LEU A 29 4.69 -16.34 7.73
C LEU A 29 5.74 -17.37 8.13
N LYS A 30 6.20 -17.40 9.40
CA LYS A 30 7.14 -18.44 9.86
C LYS A 30 6.56 -19.84 9.80
N GLU A 31 5.25 -19.97 9.83
CA GLU A 31 4.55 -21.26 9.76
C GLU A 31 4.38 -21.76 8.31
N VAL A 32 4.66 -20.92 7.32
CA VAL A 32 4.57 -21.27 5.91
C VAL A 32 5.78 -22.12 5.52
N ASN A 33 5.52 -23.32 5.01
CA ASN A 33 6.57 -24.20 4.52
C ASN A 33 7.02 -23.81 3.10
N GLU A 34 8.21 -24.27 2.69
CA GLU A 34 8.77 -23.92 1.37
C GLU A 34 7.87 -24.33 0.19
N SER A 35 7.14 -25.45 0.32
CA SER A 35 6.24 -25.93 -0.73
C SER A 35 4.99 -25.05 -0.90
N GLN A 36 4.62 -24.26 0.10
CA GLN A 36 3.49 -23.32 0.03
C GLN A 36 3.90 -21.93 -0.45
N VAL A 37 5.20 -21.58 -0.44
CA VAL A 37 5.67 -20.22 -0.77
C VAL A 37 5.26 -19.80 -2.17
N SER A 38 5.37 -20.68 -3.16
CA SER A 38 4.98 -20.36 -4.54
C SER A 38 3.48 -20.00 -4.63
N ASN A 39 2.61 -20.77 -3.96
CA ASN A 39 1.17 -20.51 -3.96
C ASN A 39 0.84 -19.22 -3.22
N LEU A 40 1.52 -18.95 -2.10
CA LEU A 40 1.38 -17.72 -1.35
C LEU A 40 1.75 -16.49 -2.21
N LEU A 41 2.88 -16.54 -2.92
CA LEU A 41 3.31 -15.45 -3.80
C LEU A 41 2.31 -15.19 -4.93
N VAL A 42 1.70 -16.23 -5.49
CA VAL A 42 0.64 -16.10 -6.50
C VAL A 42 -0.58 -15.40 -5.90
N ILE A 43 -1.03 -15.82 -4.72
CA ILE A 43 -2.17 -15.20 -4.01
C ILE A 43 -1.88 -13.72 -3.73
N ILE A 44 -0.70 -13.41 -3.19
CA ILE A 44 -0.26 -12.03 -2.93
C ILE A 44 -0.25 -11.21 -4.22
N SER A 45 0.25 -11.77 -5.33
CA SER A 45 0.29 -11.08 -6.62
C SER A 45 -1.11 -10.73 -7.15
N ILE A 46 -2.07 -11.64 -7.00
CA ILE A 46 -3.48 -11.41 -7.37
C ILE A 46 -4.07 -10.26 -6.54
N PHE A 47 -3.88 -10.28 -5.21
CA PHE A 47 -4.35 -9.20 -4.35
C PHE A 47 -3.67 -7.88 -4.69
N PHE A 48 -2.36 -7.91 -4.92
CA PHE A 48 -1.57 -6.73 -5.24
C PHE A 48 -2.09 -6.03 -6.50
N ILE A 49 -2.24 -6.79 -7.59
CA ILE A 49 -2.80 -6.28 -8.85
C ILE A 49 -4.23 -5.75 -8.65
N SER A 50 -5.07 -6.49 -7.92
CA SER A 50 -6.47 -6.09 -7.66
C SER A 50 -6.57 -4.76 -6.92
N ILE A 51 -5.71 -4.54 -5.92
CA ILE A 51 -5.66 -3.28 -5.16
C ILE A 51 -5.15 -2.12 -6.04
N GLN A 52 -4.16 -2.36 -6.90
CA GLN A 52 -3.71 -1.33 -7.84
C GLN A 52 -4.86 -0.92 -8.78
N PHE A 53 -5.62 -1.87 -9.33
CA PHE A 53 -6.79 -1.56 -10.16
C PHE A 53 -7.87 -0.79 -9.39
N ALA A 54 -8.17 -1.19 -8.15
CA ALA A 54 -9.12 -0.46 -7.31
C ALA A 54 -8.66 0.98 -7.04
N GLY A 55 -7.37 1.18 -6.79
CA GLY A 55 -6.75 2.49 -6.60
C GLY A 55 -6.77 3.36 -7.85
N PHE A 56 -6.55 2.79 -9.05
CA PHE A 56 -6.61 3.52 -10.32
C PHE A 56 -8.04 3.83 -10.79
N SER A 57 -9.00 2.92 -10.53
CA SER A 57 -10.40 3.12 -10.88
C SER A 57 -11.05 4.25 -10.05
N PHE A 58 -10.54 4.49 -8.84
CA PHE A 58 -11.00 5.57 -7.99
C PHE A 58 -10.21 6.87 -8.26
N SER A 59 -10.68 7.70 -9.18
CA SER A 59 -10.12 9.04 -9.41
C SER A 59 -10.89 10.09 -8.60
N TYR A 60 -10.17 10.97 -7.88
CA TYR A 60 -10.80 12.13 -7.23
C TYR A 60 -11.39 13.15 -8.24
N ALA A 61 -11.26 12.93 -9.55
CA ALA A 61 -11.90 13.75 -10.57
C ALA A 61 -13.43 13.86 -10.37
N ASP A 62 -14.06 12.82 -9.82
CA ASP A 62 -15.52 12.76 -9.61
C ASP A 62 -15.97 13.28 -8.24
N SER A 63 -15.03 13.48 -7.28
CA SER A 63 -15.35 13.85 -5.88
C SER A 63 -15.40 15.35 -5.61
N LYS A 64 -15.24 16.19 -6.66
CA LYS A 64 -15.05 17.65 -6.56
C LYS A 64 -16.19 18.48 -5.92
N LYS A 65 -17.36 17.92 -5.67
CA LYS A 65 -18.55 18.70 -5.29
C LYS A 65 -19.14 18.38 -3.92
N ASP A 66 -18.70 17.30 -3.26
CA ASP A 66 -19.32 16.82 -2.02
C ASP A 66 -18.26 16.45 -0.96
N SER A 67 -18.42 16.96 0.25
CA SER A 67 -17.56 16.67 1.40
C SER A 67 -17.56 15.18 1.74
N VAL A 68 -18.67 14.47 1.49
CA VAL A 68 -18.79 13.02 1.69
C VAL A 68 -17.90 12.27 0.69
N MET A 69 -17.95 12.66 -0.60
CA MET A 69 -17.14 12.02 -1.65
C MET A 69 -15.65 12.24 -1.43
N LYS A 70 -15.26 13.41 -0.93
CA LYS A 70 -13.88 13.70 -0.55
C LYS A 70 -13.42 12.82 0.62
N MET A 71 -14.24 12.67 1.66
CA MET A 71 -13.95 11.79 2.79
C MET A 71 -13.81 10.33 2.34
N LEU A 72 -14.73 9.85 1.50
CA LEU A 72 -14.67 8.50 0.93
C LEU A 72 -13.39 8.29 0.11
N GLY A 73 -12.93 9.30 -0.64
CA GLY A 73 -11.66 9.23 -1.36
C GLY A 73 -10.45 9.08 -0.43
N HIS A 74 -10.41 9.82 0.67
CA HIS A 74 -9.36 9.64 1.68
C HIS A 74 -9.42 8.25 2.32
N VAL A 75 -10.61 7.74 2.63
CA VAL A 75 -10.77 6.40 3.23
C VAL A 75 -10.34 5.29 2.26
N LEU A 76 -10.76 5.37 1.00
CA LEU A 76 -10.44 4.36 -0.01
C LEU A 76 -8.94 4.34 -0.34
N THR A 77 -8.35 5.53 -0.55
CA THR A 77 -6.90 5.61 -0.78
C THR A 77 -6.08 5.21 0.45
N PHE A 78 -6.57 5.48 1.67
CA PHE A 78 -5.97 4.97 2.90
C PHE A 78 -5.90 3.45 2.90
N PHE A 79 -7.02 2.77 2.63
CA PHE A 79 -7.05 1.30 2.58
C PHE A 79 -6.18 0.75 1.45
N ALA A 80 -6.27 1.33 0.25
CA ALA A 80 -5.48 0.88 -0.89
C ALA A 80 -3.97 0.99 -0.61
N MET A 81 -3.51 2.11 -0.05
CA MET A 81 -2.09 2.28 0.29
C MET A 81 -1.66 1.38 1.45
N SER A 82 -2.47 1.27 2.51
CA SER A 82 -2.16 0.39 3.64
C SER A 82 -2.02 -1.07 3.17
N LEU A 83 -2.96 -1.56 2.37
CA LEU A 83 -2.91 -2.91 1.82
C LEU A 83 -1.74 -3.09 0.85
N THR A 84 -1.44 -2.09 0.01
CA THR A 84 -0.26 -2.12 -0.87
C THR A 84 1.02 -2.29 -0.06
N GLY A 85 1.19 -1.52 1.02
CA GLY A 85 2.36 -1.62 1.89
C GLY A 85 2.46 -2.97 2.60
N ILE A 86 1.34 -3.47 3.14
CA ILE A 86 1.27 -4.79 3.78
C ILE A 86 1.66 -5.91 2.80
N LEU A 87 1.17 -5.85 1.56
CA LEU A 87 1.50 -6.86 0.55
C LEU A 87 2.97 -6.79 0.14
N LEU A 88 3.53 -5.60 -0.05
CA LEU A 88 4.96 -5.42 -0.35
C LEU A 88 5.84 -5.94 0.79
N GLU A 89 5.45 -5.69 2.03
CA GLU A 89 6.11 -6.20 3.22
C GLU A 89 6.03 -7.73 3.29
N THR A 90 4.86 -8.30 3.00
CA THR A 90 4.65 -9.75 2.93
C THR A 90 5.57 -10.37 1.87
N ILE A 91 5.69 -9.77 0.68
CA ILE A 91 6.63 -10.21 -0.37
C ILE A 91 8.06 -10.19 0.15
N VAL A 92 8.48 -9.10 0.79
CA VAL A 92 9.84 -8.94 1.33
C VAL A 92 10.15 -10.00 2.37
N ILE A 93 9.23 -10.28 3.29
CA ILE A 93 9.38 -11.32 4.32
C ILE A 93 9.48 -12.70 3.66
N THR A 94 8.58 -13.02 2.72
CA THR A 94 8.58 -14.30 2.01
C THR A 94 9.88 -14.50 1.21
N VAL A 95 10.38 -13.46 0.55
CA VAL A 95 11.66 -13.50 -0.17
C VAL A 95 12.83 -13.65 0.78
N GLN A 96 12.81 -13.02 1.96
CA GLN A 96 13.84 -13.21 2.97
C GLN A 96 13.94 -14.66 3.42
N MET A 97 12.81 -15.37 3.53
CA MET A 97 12.78 -16.75 3.98
C MET A 97 13.40 -17.71 2.95
N VAL A 98 13.13 -17.51 1.65
CA VAL A 98 13.58 -18.44 0.59
C VAL A 98 14.89 -18.01 -0.08
N TYR A 99 15.08 -16.70 -0.27
CA TYR A 99 16.25 -16.12 -0.92
C TYR A 99 16.88 -15.01 -0.06
N PRO A 100 17.53 -15.34 1.07
CA PRO A 100 18.08 -14.35 2.00
C PRO A 100 19.05 -13.35 1.34
N SER A 101 19.80 -13.79 0.32
CA SER A 101 20.72 -12.94 -0.44
C SER A 101 20.00 -11.87 -1.28
N PHE A 102 18.74 -12.10 -1.65
CA PHE A 102 17.92 -11.18 -2.44
C PHE A 102 17.09 -10.21 -1.58
N PHE A 103 17.05 -10.43 -0.26
CA PHE A 103 16.29 -9.60 0.68
C PHE A 103 16.57 -8.10 0.56
N PRO A 104 17.84 -7.61 0.50
CA PRO A 104 18.10 -6.18 0.39
C PRO A 104 17.55 -5.58 -0.91
N VAL A 105 17.71 -6.31 -2.02
CA VAL A 105 17.22 -5.89 -3.35
C VAL A 105 15.70 -5.78 -3.33
N MET A 106 15.00 -6.81 -2.84
CA MET A 106 13.55 -6.81 -2.77
C MET A 106 13.02 -5.72 -1.83
N THR A 107 13.70 -5.47 -0.72
CA THR A 107 13.35 -4.38 0.21
C THR A 107 13.43 -3.02 -0.47
N ILE A 108 14.52 -2.74 -1.18
CA ILE A 108 14.70 -1.47 -1.90
C ILE A 108 13.61 -1.29 -2.97
N LEU A 109 13.34 -2.33 -3.77
CA LEU A 109 12.30 -2.28 -4.79
C LEU A 109 10.90 -2.04 -4.19
N SER A 110 10.55 -2.76 -3.12
CA SER A 110 9.30 -2.56 -2.41
C SER A 110 9.16 -1.15 -1.85
N VAL A 111 10.23 -0.58 -1.26
CA VAL A 111 10.23 0.80 -0.77
C VAL A 111 10.02 1.79 -1.93
N LEU A 112 10.71 1.61 -3.06
CA LEU A 112 10.55 2.48 -4.23
C LEU A 112 9.13 2.42 -4.81
N ILE A 113 8.53 1.22 -4.87
CA ILE A 113 7.14 1.05 -5.32
C ILE A 113 6.20 1.80 -4.37
N TYR A 114 6.36 1.62 -3.05
CA TYR A 114 5.51 2.29 -2.08
C TYR A 114 5.65 3.83 -2.14
N ILE A 115 6.88 4.35 -2.27
CA ILE A 115 7.13 5.78 -2.46
C ILE A 115 6.43 6.29 -3.72
N THR A 116 6.43 5.52 -4.81
CA THR A 116 5.75 5.89 -6.06
C THR A 116 4.24 6.06 -5.86
N VAL A 117 3.61 5.12 -5.14
CA VAL A 117 2.18 5.19 -4.81
C VAL A 117 1.87 6.40 -3.92
N LEU A 118 2.71 6.63 -2.90
CA LEU A 118 2.58 7.79 -2.01
C LEU A 118 2.70 9.12 -2.78
N LEU A 119 3.67 9.24 -3.68
CA LEU A 119 3.85 10.45 -4.51
C LEU A 119 2.67 10.67 -5.45
N PHE A 120 2.11 9.60 -6.03
CA PHE A 120 0.92 9.69 -6.87
C PHE A 120 -0.29 10.22 -6.09
N ASP A 121 -0.52 9.71 -4.88
CA ASP A 121 -1.59 10.16 -3.99
C ASP A 121 -1.43 11.64 -3.58
N PHE A 122 -0.20 12.09 -3.29
CA PHE A 122 0.08 13.51 -3.05
C PHE A 122 -0.16 14.39 -4.28
N TRP A 123 0.27 13.93 -5.46
CA TRP A 123 0.04 14.64 -6.71
C TRP A 123 -1.45 14.83 -6.99
N ASP A 124 -2.26 13.80 -6.72
CA ASP A 124 -3.70 13.87 -6.92
C ASP A 124 -4.37 14.85 -5.92
N ALA A 125 -3.99 14.79 -4.64
CA ALA A 125 -4.45 15.75 -3.64
C ALA A 125 -4.10 17.22 -3.99
N LEU A 126 -2.91 17.46 -4.56
CA LEU A 126 -2.47 18.79 -4.99
C LEU A 126 -3.28 19.33 -6.16
N LYS A 127 -3.71 18.48 -7.09
CA LYS A 127 -4.59 18.90 -8.20
C LYS A 127 -5.93 19.40 -7.69
N LEU A 128 -6.51 18.72 -6.70
CA LEU A 128 -7.80 19.09 -6.12
C LEU A 128 -7.73 20.39 -5.32
N GLN A 129 -6.60 20.68 -4.69
CA GLN A 129 -6.43 21.94 -3.96
C GLN A 129 -6.37 23.16 -4.90
N LYS A 130 -5.88 22.98 -6.15
CA LYS A 130 -5.76 24.05 -7.14
C LYS A 130 -7.04 24.30 -7.93
N SER A 131 -8.03 23.39 -7.87
CA SER A 131 -9.33 23.51 -8.53
C SER A 131 -10.39 24.06 -7.60
#